data_AF-A0A429INE5-F1
#
_entry.id   AF-A0A429INE5-F1
#
_cell.length_a   1.000
_cell.length_b   1.000
_cell.length_c   1.000
_cell.angle_alpha   90.00
_cell.angle_beta   90.00
_cell.angle_gamma   90.00
#
_symmetry.space_group_name_H-M   'P 1'
#
loop_
_entity.id
_entity.type
_entity.pdbx_description
1 polymer ?
#
loop_
_entity_poly.entity_id
_entity_poly.type
_entity_poly.pdbx_seq_one_letter_code
_entity_poly.pdbx_strand_id
1 'polypeptide(L)'
;PAPEHARHAAVAAPYAHVTAPLRRLADRYGAELCLAASAGQEPPDWVRTALPALPAEMAEGSRRAHQVERECVDLVEAALMQNRLGEVFDGYVVDVQEERPDRGTVHLYDPAVIGRIDGGEQVPALPLGEPLRVRLTEADPGHAPVRFTPA
;
A
#
# COMPACT_ATOMS: atom_id res chain seq x y z
N PRO A 1 23.56 8.31 -6.61
CA PRO A 1 23.47 9.00 -5.30
C PRO A 1 24.84 9.03 -4.62
N ALA A 2 25.18 10.15 -3.98
CA ALA A 2 26.36 10.22 -3.14
C ALA A 2 26.18 9.37 -1.86
N PRO A 3 27.26 8.83 -1.24
CA PRO A 3 27.20 7.83 -0.17
C PRO A 3 26.33 8.23 1.04
N GLU A 4 26.23 9.53 1.33
CA GLU A 4 25.38 10.09 2.38
C GLU A 4 23.88 9.80 2.18
N HIS A 5 23.44 9.55 0.94
CA HIS A 5 22.06 9.21 0.60
C HIS A 5 21.78 7.70 0.60
N ALA A 6 22.76 6.85 0.91
CA ALA A 6 22.59 5.40 0.87
C ALA A 6 21.92 4.82 2.14
N ARG A 7 21.79 5.61 3.21
CA ARG A 7 21.26 5.12 4.51
C ARG A 7 19.76 4.92 4.46
N HIS A 8 19.32 3.71 4.74
CA HIS A 8 17.90 3.39 4.93
C HIS A 8 17.51 3.57 6.41
N ALA A 9 16.59 4.48 6.70
CA ALA A 9 16.24 4.90 8.07
C ALA A 9 15.89 3.73 9.00
N ALA A 10 14.98 2.83 8.58
CA ALA A 10 14.53 1.72 9.40
C ALA A 10 15.60 0.62 9.63
N VAL A 11 16.60 0.52 8.75
CA VAL A 11 17.69 -0.47 8.85
C VAL A 11 18.92 0.13 9.54
N ALA A 12 19.02 1.47 9.58
CA ALA A 12 20.14 2.24 10.11
C ALA A 12 21.50 1.96 9.43
N ALA A 13 21.49 1.49 8.18
CA ALA A 13 22.69 1.15 7.41
C ALA A 13 22.54 1.53 5.92
N PRO A 14 23.66 1.65 5.17
CA PRO A 14 23.60 1.63 3.71
C PRO A 14 22.87 0.39 3.22
N TYR A 15 21.92 0.55 2.30
CA TYR A 15 21.05 -0.56 1.91
C TYR A 15 20.68 -0.52 0.42
N ALA A 16 20.65 -1.69 -0.19
CA ALA A 16 20.13 -1.91 -1.53
C ALA A 16 19.52 -3.32 -1.64
N HIS A 17 18.49 -3.47 -2.47
CA HIS A 17 17.95 -4.78 -2.79
C HIS A 17 18.79 -5.46 -3.88
N VAL A 18 19.25 -6.68 -3.62
CA VAL A 18 20.09 -7.47 -4.55
C VAL A 18 19.75 -8.97 -4.57
N THR A 19 18.70 -9.39 -3.87
CA THR A 19 18.44 -10.81 -3.55
C THR A 19 17.25 -11.43 -4.26
N ALA A 20 16.48 -10.67 -5.04
CA ALA A 20 15.35 -11.18 -5.82
C ALA A 20 15.31 -10.65 -7.28
N PRO A 21 16.39 -10.87 -8.08
CA PRO A 21 16.49 -10.38 -9.46
C PRO A 21 15.39 -10.90 -10.38
N LEU A 22 14.74 -12.03 -10.06
CA LEU A 22 13.65 -12.56 -10.89
C LEU A 22 12.40 -11.67 -10.87
N ARG A 23 12.07 -11.06 -9.72
CA ARG A 23 10.82 -10.33 -9.50
C ARG A 23 10.99 -8.84 -9.21
N ARG A 24 12.24 -8.35 -9.07
CA ARG A 24 12.55 -6.93 -8.92
C ARG A 24 13.62 -6.53 -9.92
N LEU A 25 13.32 -5.51 -10.72
CA LEU A 25 14.22 -5.03 -11.77
C LEU A 25 15.52 -4.47 -11.17
N ALA A 26 15.43 -3.66 -10.11
CA ALA A 26 16.61 -3.06 -9.46
C ALA A 26 17.63 -4.10 -8.97
N ASP A 27 17.16 -5.24 -8.43
CA ASP A 27 18.02 -6.33 -7.98
C ASP A 27 18.86 -6.93 -9.12
N ARG A 28 18.40 -6.87 -10.39
CA ARG A 28 19.21 -7.31 -11.55
C ARG A 28 20.42 -6.42 -11.76
N TYR A 29 20.23 -5.10 -11.71
CA TYR A 29 21.32 -4.14 -11.81
C TYR A 29 22.26 -4.23 -10.61
N GLY A 30 21.70 -4.36 -9.39
CA GLY A 30 22.47 -4.53 -8.18
C GLY A 30 23.32 -5.80 -8.19
N ALA A 31 22.78 -6.93 -8.66
CA ALA A 31 23.53 -8.18 -8.78
C ALA A 31 24.72 -8.07 -9.72
N GLU A 32 24.60 -7.36 -10.84
CA GLU A 32 25.69 -7.12 -11.79
C GLU A 32 26.80 -6.23 -11.21
N LEU A 33 26.41 -5.21 -10.42
CA LEU A 33 27.37 -4.42 -9.64
C LEU A 33 28.11 -5.28 -8.61
N CYS A 34 27.39 -6.16 -7.90
CA CYS A 34 28.00 -7.09 -6.94
C CYS A 34 28.96 -8.08 -7.64
N LEU A 35 28.58 -8.60 -8.81
CA LEU A 35 29.40 -9.52 -9.58
C LEU A 35 30.69 -8.84 -10.03
N ALA A 36 30.61 -7.67 -10.66
CA ALA A 36 31.77 -6.89 -11.10
C ALA A 36 32.70 -6.55 -9.93
N ALA A 37 32.15 -6.08 -8.81
CA ALA A 37 32.92 -5.77 -7.61
C ALA A 37 33.62 -7.02 -7.03
N SER A 38 32.93 -8.16 -6.97
CA SER A 38 33.52 -9.42 -6.47
C SER A 38 34.64 -9.95 -7.37
N ALA A 39 34.61 -9.62 -8.67
CA ALA A 39 35.62 -10.00 -9.65
C ALA A 39 36.75 -8.95 -9.80
N GLY A 40 36.67 -7.81 -9.09
CA GLY A 40 37.61 -6.70 -9.26
C GLY A 40 37.56 -6.05 -10.66
N GLN A 41 36.39 -6.10 -11.32
CA GLN A 41 36.17 -5.55 -12.65
C GLN A 41 35.33 -4.27 -12.58
N GLU A 42 35.47 -3.44 -13.62
CA GLU A 42 34.59 -2.30 -13.81
C GLU A 42 33.15 -2.77 -14.08
N PRO A 43 32.13 -2.09 -13.53
CA PRO A 43 30.74 -2.39 -13.84
C PRO A 43 30.44 -2.30 -15.35
N PRO A 44 29.63 -3.20 -15.91
CA PRO A 44 29.23 -3.14 -17.32
C PRO A 44 28.56 -1.81 -17.68
N ASP A 45 28.83 -1.30 -18.88
CA ASP A 45 28.30 -0.01 -19.34
C ASP A 45 26.77 0.06 -19.30
N TRP A 46 26.10 -1.02 -19.73
CA TRP A 46 24.64 -1.08 -19.74
C TRP A 46 24.02 -0.88 -18.34
N VAL A 47 24.72 -1.29 -17.28
CA VAL A 47 24.31 -1.07 -15.90
C VAL A 47 24.47 0.42 -15.57
N ARG A 48 25.68 0.96 -15.78
CA ARG A 48 26.03 2.34 -15.42
C ARG A 48 25.13 3.37 -16.13
N THR A 49 24.82 3.15 -17.41
CA THR A 49 23.98 4.06 -18.20
C THR A 49 22.51 4.02 -17.78
N ALA A 50 22.02 2.89 -17.26
CA ALA A 50 20.64 2.73 -16.85
C ALA A 50 20.35 3.24 -15.43
N LEU A 51 21.35 3.23 -14.54
CA LEU A 51 21.21 3.61 -13.13
C LEU A 51 20.49 4.95 -12.87
N PRO A 52 20.73 6.04 -13.64
CA PRO A 52 20.04 7.30 -13.40
C PRO A 52 18.52 7.25 -13.60
N ALA A 53 18.03 6.44 -14.55
CA ALA A 53 16.61 6.34 -14.88
C ALA A 53 15.87 5.31 -14.01
N LEU A 54 16.58 4.31 -13.50
CA LEU A 54 16.04 3.15 -12.79
C LEU A 54 15.10 3.49 -11.62
N PRO A 55 15.36 4.50 -10.77
CA PRO A 55 14.43 4.86 -9.69
C PRO A 55 13.04 5.27 -10.19
N ALA A 56 12.97 6.04 -11.28
CA ALA A 56 11.70 6.49 -11.84
C ALA A 56 10.91 5.32 -12.44
N GLU A 57 11.59 4.45 -13.19
CA GLU A 57 11.00 3.22 -13.75
C GLU A 57 10.48 2.29 -12.65
N MET A 58 11.22 2.16 -11.55
CA MET A 58 10.80 1.35 -10.42
C MET A 58 9.62 1.94 -9.68
N ALA A 59 9.58 3.27 -9.52
CA ALA A 59 8.46 3.96 -8.90
C ALA A 59 7.18 3.79 -9.73
N GLU A 60 7.26 3.93 -11.05
CA GLU A 60 6.13 3.75 -11.95
C GLU A 60 5.62 2.30 -11.96
N GLY A 61 6.52 1.33 -12.04
CA GLY A 61 6.16 -0.09 -11.95
C GLY A 61 5.49 -0.43 -10.62
N SER A 62 6.03 0.09 -9.52
CA SER A 62 5.46 -0.11 -8.18
C SER A 62 4.08 0.53 -8.08
N ARG A 63 3.89 1.76 -8.55
CA ARG A 63 2.61 2.47 -8.53
C ARG A 63 1.51 1.68 -9.25
N ARG A 64 1.81 1.16 -10.43
CA ARG A 64 0.88 0.34 -11.22
C ARG A 64 0.57 -0.99 -10.53
N ALA A 65 1.57 -1.68 -9.98
CA ALA A 65 1.37 -2.93 -9.25
C ALA A 65 0.47 -2.73 -8.02
N HIS A 66 0.75 -1.70 -7.20
CA HIS A 66 -0.05 -1.38 -6.01
C HIS A 66 -1.49 -1.00 -6.36
N GLN A 67 -1.72 -0.33 -7.50
CA GLN A 67 -3.07 -0.03 -7.97
C GLN A 67 -3.84 -1.33 -8.25
N VAL A 68 -3.25 -2.25 -9.02
CA VAL A 68 -3.89 -3.53 -9.36
C VAL A 68 -4.13 -4.37 -8.11
N GLU A 69 -3.15 -4.48 -7.22
CA GLU A 69 -3.28 -5.24 -5.97
C GLU A 69 -4.42 -4.69 -5.11
N ARG A 70 -4.53 -3.36 -4.98
CA ARG A 70 -5.63 -2.71 -4.25
C ARG A 70 -6.97 -3.00 -4.89
N GLU A 71 -7.11 -2.83 -6.21
CA GLU A 71 -8.37 -3.11 -6.92
C GLU A 71 -8.78 -4.59 -6.79
N CYS A 72 -7.83 -5.52 -6.76
CA CYS A 72 -8.10 -6.94 -6.50
C CYS A 72 -8.61 -7.19 -5.07
N VAL A 73 -8.03 -6.53 -4.07
CA VAL A 73 -8.48 -6.64 -2.68
C VAL A 73 -9.87 -6.03 -2.51
N ASP A 74 -10.07 -4.80 -2.98
CA ASP A 74 -11.36 -4.08 -2.92
C ASP A 74 -12.49 -4.92 -3.56
N LEU A 75 -12.20 -5.57 -4.70
CA LEU A 75 -13.14 -6.47 -5.38
C LEU A 75 -13.55 -7.66 -4.51
N VAL A 76 -12.58 -8.32 -3.87
CA VAL A 76 -12.82 -9.49 -3.02
C VAL A 76 -13.57 -9.08 -1.75
N GLU A 77 -13.19 -7.97 -1.12
CA GLU A 77 -13.87 -7.43 0.06
C GLU A 77 -15.32 -7.07 -0.26
N ALA A 78 -15.59 -6.37 -1.37
CA ALA A 78 -16.95 -6.11 -1.83
C ALA A 78 -17.72 -7.40 -2.07
N ALA A 79 -17.09 -8.42 -2.68
CA ALA A 79 -17.74 -9.70 -2.95
C ALA A 79 -18.10 -10.47 -1.67
N LEU A 80 -17.27 -10.38 -0.63
CA LEU A 80 -17.54 -10.95 0.68
C LEU A 80 -18.70 -10.24 1.39
N MET A 81 -18.87 -8.93 1.16
CA MET A 81 -19.80 -8.09 1.91
C MET A 81 -21.14 -7.84 1.20
N GLN A 82 -21.25 -8.09 -0.11
CA GLN A 82 -22.43 -7.75 -0.94
C GLN A 82 -23.78 -8.24 -0.39
N ASN A 83 -23.80 -9.40 0.28
CA ASN A 83 -25.03 -10.00 0.82
C ASN A 83 -25.34 -9.57 2.28
N ARG A 84 -24.61 -8.59 2.80
CA ARG A 84 -24.64 -8.17 4.22
C ARG A 84 -24.98 -6.70 4.40
N LEU A 85 -25.57 -6.08 3.36
CA LEU A 85 -25.97 -4.67 3.38
C LEU A 85 -26.90 -4.38 4.57
N GLY A 86 -26.59 -3.31 5.31
CA GLY A 86 -27.31 -2.89 6.51
C GLY A 86 -26.89 -3.59 7.80
N GLU A 87 -26.09 -4.67 7.75
CA GLU A 87 -25.54 -5.32 8.94
C GLU A 87 -24.56 -4.39 9.68
N VAL A 88 -24.42 -4.63 10.99
CA VAL A 88 -23.51 -3.89 11.87
C VAL A 88 -22.35 -4.77 12.27
N PHE A 89 -21.15 -4.18 12.23
CA PHE A 89 -19.88 -4.83 12.49
C PHE A 89 -19.11 -4.06 13.56
N ASP A 90 -18.27 -4.78 14.31
CA ASP A 90 -17.28 -4.16 15.18
C ASP A 90 -15.99 -3.94 14.37
N GLY A 91 -15.40 -2.76 14.48
CA GLY A 91 -14.16 -2.41 13.80
C GLY A 91 -13.38 -1.32 14.53
N TYR A 92 -12.26 -0.92 13.94
CA TYR A 92 -11.38 0.12 14.45
C TYR A 92 -11.15 1.18 13.37
N VAL A 93 -11.20 2.45 13.74
CA VAL A 93 -10.80 3.52 12.83
C VAL A 93 -9.27 3.52 12.75
N VAL A 94 -8.73 3.20 11.58
CA VAL A 94 -7.27 3.07 11.36
C VAL A 94 -6.67 4.27 10.65
N ASP A 95 -7.50 5.10 10.03
CA ASP A 95 -7.09 6.31 9.34
C ASP A 95 -8.23 7.34 9.31
N VAL A 96 -7.87 8.63 9.32
CA VAL A 96 -8.80 9.77 9.26
C VAL A 96 -8.21 10.84 8.35
N GLN A 97 -9.03 11.40 7.46
CA GLN A 97 -8.58 12.45 6.55
C GLN A 97 -8.38 13.77 7.31
N GLU A 98 -7.21 14.40 7.19
CA GLU A 98 -6.88 15.64 7.90
C GLU A 98 -7.87 16.78 7.61
N GLU A 99 -8.25 16.95 6.34
CA GLU A 99 -9.17 18.01 5.90
C GLU A 99 -10.65 17.68 6.14
N ARG A 100 -10.96 16.39 6.34
CA ARG A 100 -12.32 15.85 6.49
C ARG A 100 -12.33 14.83 7.62
N PRO A 101 -12.28 15.26 8.88
CA PRO A 101 -12.15 14.36 10.02
C PRO A 101 -13.38 13.44 10.22
N ASP A 102 -14.49 13.74 9.55
CA ASP A 102 -15.67 12.89 9.43
C ASP A 102 -15.49 11.73 8.44
N ARG A 103 -14.34 11.63 7.75
CA ARG A 103 -14.05 10.59 6.76
C ARG A 103 -12.77 9.86 7.10
N GLY A 104 -12.77 8.56 6.86
CA GLY A 104 -11.61 7.74 7.18
C GLY A 104 -11.72 6.32 6.69
N THR A 105 -10.93 5.46 7.32
CA THR A 105 -10.86 4.03 7.04
C THR A 105 -11.16 3.25 8.31
N VAL A 106 -12.05 2.27 8.22
CA VAL A 106 -12.31 1.29 9.28
C VAL A 106 -11.76 -0.07 8.87
N HIS A 107 -11.16 -0.77 9.82
CA HIS A 107 -10.82 -2.19 9.70
C HIS A 107 -11.79 -2.98 10.59
N LEU A 108 -12.58 -3.85 9.99
CA LEU A 108 -13.48 -4.74 10.73
C LEU A 108 -12.70 -5.81 11.51
N TYR A 109 -13.24 -6.23 12.65
CA TYR A 109 -12.66 -7.33 13.43
C TYR A 109 -12.89 -8.70 12.76
N ASP A 110 -14.11 -8.95 12.31
CA ASP A 110 -14.50 -10.13 11.54
C ASP A 110 -15.67 -9.77 10.59
N PRO A 111 -15.53 -10.01 9.27
CA PRO A 111 -14.35 -10.50 8.55
C PRO A 111 -13.22 -9.46 8.50
N ALA A 112 -11.99 -9.87 8.13
CA ALA A 112 -10.85 -8.98 7.94
C ALA A 112 -11.00 -8.13 6.66
N VAL A 113 -11.90 -7.15 6.73
CA VAL A 113 -12.25 -6.21 5.64
C VAL A 113 -11.86 -4.80 6.06
N ILE A 114 -11.22 -4.08 5.15
CA ILE A 114 -10.89 -2.66 5.29
C ILE A 114 -11.80 -1.87 4.37
N GLY A 115 -12.44 -0.83 4.87
CA GLY A 115 -13.36 -0.03 4.07
C GLY A 115 -13.44 1.42 4.47
N ARG A 116 -14.04 2.21 3.57
CA ARG A 116 -14.25 3.63 3.83
C ARG A 116 -15.38 3.83 4.81
N ILE A 117 -15.21 4.78 5.73
CA ILE A 117 -16.26 5.21 6.64
C ILE A 117 -16.53 6.69 6.45
N ASP A 118 -17.82 7.03 6.32
CA ASP A 118 -18.33 8.39 6.31
C ASP A 118 -19.15 8.59 7.61
N GLY A 119 -18.64 9.44 8.52
CA GLY A 119 -19.25 9.80 9.80
C GLY A 119 -20.54 10.61 9.67
N GLY A 120 -20.71 11.32 8.54
CA GLY A 120 -21.90 12.11 8.23
C GLY A 120 -22.15 13.24 9.23
N GLU A 121 -23.41 13.68 9.33
CA GLU A 121 -23.81 14.74 10.29
C GLU A 121 -23.77 14.28 11.76
N GLN A 122 -23.75 12.98 11.99
CA GLN A 122 -23.86 12.38 13.32
C GLN A 122 -22.51 12.30 14.05
N VAL A 123 -21.42 12.17 13.29
CA VAL A 123 -20.06 12.05 13.81
C VAL A 123 -19.15 13.07 13.11
N PRO A 124 -18.96 14.27 13.68
CA PRO A 124 -18.18 15.33 13.06
C PRO A 124 -16.67 15.03 13.01
N ALA A 125 -16.20 14.10 13.84
CA ALA A 125 -14.82 13.62 13.83
C ALA A 125 -14.78 12.14 14.22
N LEU A 126 -14.13 11.31 13.40
CA LEU A 126 -13.95 9.89 13.66
C LEU A 126 -12.89 9.67 14.74
N PRO A 127 -13.10 8.72 15.67
CA PRO A 127 -12.16 8.47 16.76
C PRO A 127 -11.02 7.56 16.32
N LEU A 128 -9.95 8.15 15.76
CA LEU A 128 -8.76 7.42 15.28
C LEU A 128 -8.16 6.52 16.39
N GLY A 129 -7.96 5.24 16.06
CA GLY A 129 -7.38 4.24 16.96
C GLY A 129 -8.37 3.62 17.94
N GLU A 130 -9.64 4.05 17.94
CA GLU A 130 -10.65 3.54 18.86
C GLU A 130 -11.60 2.52 18.19
N PRO A 131 -12.21 1.61 18.96
CA PRO A 131 -13.25 0.73 18.46
C PRO A 131 -14.52 1.51 18.11
N LEU A 132 -15.15 1.14 17.01
CA LEU A 132 -16.38 1.75 16.50
C LEU A 132 -17.27 0.68 15.88
N ARG A 133 -18.57 0.74 16.20
CA ARG A 133 -19.57 -0.08 15.50
C ARG A 133 -19.97 0.61 14.22
N VAL A 134 -19.93 -0.13 13.12
CA VAL A 134 -20.14 0.42 11.79
C VAL A 134 -21.18 -0.38 11.02
N ARG A 135 -22.01 0.31 10.24
CA ARG A 135 -23.04 -0.29 9.40
C ARG A 135 -22.57 -0.31 7.95
N LEU A 136 -22.69 -1.46 7.29
CA LEU A 136 -22.39 -1.57 5.86
C LEU A 136 -23.47 -0.86 5.04
N THR A 137 -23.07 0.07 4.18
CA THR A 137 -23.98 0.86 3.33
C THR A 137 -23.79 0.61 1.84
N GLU A 138 -22.61 0.16 1.41
CA GLU A 138 -22.31 -0.13 0.01
C GLU A 138 -21.35 -1.33 -0.09
N ALA A 139 -21.57 -2.21 -1.06
CA ALA A 139 -20.69 -3.31 -1.43
C ALA A 139 -21.13 -3.86 -2.81
N ASP A 140 -20.46 -3.43 -3.89
CA ASP A 140 -20.80 -3.83 -5.28
C ASP A 140 -19.54 -4.30 -6.04
N PRO A 141 -19.30 -5.63 -6.12
CA PRO A 141 -18.09 -6.18 -6.71
C PRO A 141 -17.91 -5.75 -8.17
N GLY A 142 -16.81 -5.05 -8.44
CA GLY A 142 -16.45 -4.58 -9.79
C GLY A 142 -17.00 -3.20 -10.13
N HIS A 143 -17.83 -2.59 -9.27
CA HIS A 143 -18.37 -1.24 -9.47
C HIS A 143 -18.01 -0.29 -8.33
N ALA A 144 -18.13 -0.74 -7.07
CA ALA A 144 -17.86 0.08 -5.90
C ALA A 144 -17.26 -0.71 -4.73
N PRO A 145 -16.24 -0.17 -4.05
CA PRO A 145 -15.68 -0.78 -2.85
C PRO A 145 -16.66 -0.67 -1.67
N VAL A 146 -16.34 -1.38 -0.59
CA VAL A 146 -17.16 -1.35 0.63
C VAL A 146 -17.20 0.04 1.28
N ARG A 147 -18.39 0.45 1.74
CA ARG A 147 -18.57 1.65 2.55
C ARG A 147 -19.35 1.40 3.81
N PHE A 148 -19.03 2.21 4.80
CA PHE A 148 -19.60 2.15 6.13
C PHE A 148 -20.04 3.53 6.62
N THR A 149 -20.95 3.51 7.59
CA THR A 149 -21.26 4.65 8.46
C THR A 149 -21.17 4.19 9.91
N PRO A 150 -21.01 5.10 10.89
CA PRO A 150 -21.28 4.78 12.30
C PRO A 150 -22.68 4.16 12.46
N ALA A 151 -22.80 3.15 13.33
CA ALA A 151 -23.98 2.29 13.45
C ALA A 151 -25.11 2.82 14.34
#